data_AF-F5Y9A4-F1
#
_entry.id   AF-F5Y9A4-F1
#
_cell.length_a   1.000
_cell.length_b   1.000
_cell.length_c   1.000
_cell.angle_alpha   90.00
_cell.angle_beta   90.00
_cell.angle_gamma   90.00
#
_symmetry.space_group_name_H-M   'P 1'
#
loop_
_entity.id
_entity.type
_entity.pdbx_description
1 polymer ?
#
loop_
_entity_poly.entity_id
_entity_poly.type
_entity_poly.pdbx_seq_one_letter_code
_entity_poly.pdbx_strand_id
1 'polypeptide(L)'
;MGNMCYINVNALKNIFEILALIVSIAALIIACCIPHRVMVNQIYADLLSQYRSTEMGAAIFSVFQFYVNECKRNPALIAEKYKKRYKEEIKDKLPKSDAEENCGNEYQEINFQNTLHFKRRLIEQWYFHLATLRYDYKFMNLRARKLKEDFTYVESRLLLIIYYMGLAAKGLFEDSGDIDPPIDCGDTNGIEQKIYKLYEESVNWE
;
A
#
# COMPACT_ATOMS: atom_id res chain seq x y z
N MET A 1 -5.43 4.22 -77.50
CA MET A 1 -4.38 5.06 -76.87
C MET A 1 -4.55 4.94 -75.38
N GLY A 2 -3.65 4.21 -74.72
CA GLY A 2 -3.75 3.93 -73.28
C GLY A 2 -3.20 5.10 -72.47
N ASN A 3 -4.04 5.69 -71.62
CA ASN A 3 -3.61 6.67 -70.62
C ASN A 3 -2.81 5.92 -69.54
N MET A 4 -1.48 5.97 -69.63
CA MET A 4 -0.60 5.44 -68.61
C MET A 4 -0.53 6.46 -67.46
N CYS A 5 -1.21 6.15 -66.36
CA CYS A 5 -1.25 6.98 -65.16
C CYS A 5 0.16 6.98 -64.52
N TYR A 6 0.90 8.07 -64.68
CA TYR A 6 2.21 8.24 -64.03
C TYR A 6 2.00 8.39 -62.53
N ILE A 7 2.22 7.31 -61.80
CA ILE A 7 2.28 7.34 -60.34
C ILE A 7 3.55 8.10 -59.94
N ASN A 8 3.40 9.18 -59.19
CA ASN A 8 4.52 9.98 -58.70
C ASN A 8 5.29 9.19 -57.63
N VAL A 9 6.39 8.57 -58.04
CA VAL A 9 7.26 7.71 -57.20
C VAL A 9 7.75 8.42 -55.95
N ASN A 10 7.96 9.74 -56.01
CA ASN A 10 8.38 10.55 -54.86
C ASN A 10 7.26 10.70 -53.82
N ALA A 11 6.01 10.83 -54.26
CA ALA A 11 4.86 10.88 -53.36
C ALA A 11 4.65 9.54 -52.62
N LEU A 12 4.84 8.41 -53.31
CA LEU A 12 4.81 7.09 -52.69
C LEU A 12 5.93 6.87 -51.67
N LYS A 13 7.16 7.31 -51.99
CA LYS A 13 8.30 7.22 -51.07
C LYS A 13 8.03 8.00 -49.78
N ASN A 14 7.50 9.22 -49.88
CA ASN A 14 7.12 10.02 -48.71
C ASN A 14 6.02 9.34 -47.88
N ILE A 15 5.05 8.69 -48.51
CA ILE A 15 4.00 7.94 -47.79
C ILE A 15 4.62 6.74 -47.03
N PHE A 16 5.52 5.98 -47.66
CA PHE A 16 6.20 4.87 -46.99
C PHE A 16 7.07 5.33 -45.82
N GLU A 17 7.78 6.46 -45.96
CA GLU A 17 8.59 7.03 -44.87
C GLU A 17 7.72 7.47 -43.69
N ILE A 18 6.57 8.11 -43.94
CA ILE A 18 5.61 8.48 -42.90
C ILE A 18 5.04 7.22 -42.21
N LEU A 19 4.67 6.19 -42.98
CA LEU A 19 4.18 4.93 -42.41
C LEU A 19 5.25 4.23 -41.57
N ALA A 20 6.50 4.18 -42.05
CA ALA A 20 7.62 3.59 -41.31
C ALA A 20 7.89 4.34 -40.00
N LEU A 21 7.78 5.67 -40.01
CA LEU A 21 7.89 6.49 -38.81
C LEU A 21 6.77 6.18 -37.81
N ILE A 22 5.51 6.11 -38.26
CA ILE A 22 4.35 5.78 -37.41
C ILE A 22 4.52 4.40 -36.78
N VAL A 23 4.92 3.39 -37.58
CA VAL A 23 5.15 2.03 -37.08
C VAL A 23 6.29 1.99 -36.07
N SER A 24 7.37 2.75 -36.31
CA SER A 24 8.51 2.82 -35.39
C SER A 24 8.13 3.46 -34.05
N ILE A 25 7.34 4.54 -34.08
CA ILE A 25 6.81 5.18 -32.87
C ILE A 25 5.87 4.21 -32.12
N ALA A 26 4.98 3.52 -32.82
CA ALA A 26 4.09 2.53 -32.22
C ALA A 26 4.88 1.38 -31.58
N ALA A 27 5.91 0.87 -32.26
CA ALA A 27 6.78 -0.19 -31.75
C ALA A 27 7.53 0.25 -30.49
N LEU A 28 8.02 1.50 -30.44
CA LEU A 28 8.67 2.06 -29.26
C LEU A 28 7.71 2.18 -28.07
N ILE A 29 6.49 2.68 -28.30
CA ILE A 29 5.44 2.75 -27.26
C ILE A 29 5.13 1.35 -26.73
N ILE A 30 4.94 0.37 -27.61
CA ILE A 30 4.69 -1.02 -27.24
C ILE A 30 5.85 -1.59 -26.40
N ALA A 31 7.09 -1.39 -26.86
CA ALA A 31 8.29 -1.87 -26.20
C ALA A 31 8.49 -1.27 -24.79
N CYS A 32 8.08 -0.02 -24.56
CA CYS A 32 8.15 0.59 -23.23
C CYS A 32 6.94 0.25 -22.34
N CYS A 33 5.73 0.27 -22.90
CA CYS A 33 4.51 0.14 -22.10
C CYS A 33 4.18 -1.30 -21.70
N ILE A 34 4.46 -2.30 -22.56
CA ILE A 34 4.13 -3.70 -22.25
C ILE A 34 4.94 -4.23 -21.07
N PRO A 35 6.28 -4.12 -21.02
CA PRO A 35 7.07 -4.66 -19.90
C PRO A 35 6.66 -4.04 -18.56
N HIS A 36 6.40 -2.75 -18.53
CA HIS A 36 5.97 -2.07 -17.32
C HIS A 36 4.57 -2.52 -16.87
N ARG A 37 3.63 -2.75 -17.81
CA ARG A 37 2.32 -3.34 -17.51
C ARG A 37 2.44 -4.76 -16.96
N VAL A 38 3.35 -5.56 -17.51
CA VAL A 38 3.64 -6.91 -17.02
C VAL A 38 4.20 -6.84 -15.60
N MET A 39 5.17 -5.98 -15.35
CA MET A 39 5.77 -5.76 -14.03
C MET A 39 4.71 -5.36 -12.99
N VAL A 40 3.86 -4.38 -13.27
CA VAL A 40 2.78 -3.97 -12.34
C VAL A 40 1.82 -5.12 -12.05
N ASN A 41 1.48 -5.93 -13.05
CA ASN A 41 0.61 -7.09 -12.86
C ASN A 41 1.28 -8.20 -12.04
N GLN A 42 2.60 -8.41 -12.20
CA GLN A 42 3.38 -9.36 -11.42
C GLN A 42 3.45 -8.93 -9.96
N ILE A 43 3.82 -7.66 -9.69
CA ILE A 43 3.84 -7.13 -8.33
C ILE A 43 2.44 -7.23 -7.68
N TYR A 44 1.37 -6.95 -8.45
CA TYR A 44 0.01 -7.12 -7.96
C TYR A 44 -0.34 -8.58 -7.63
N ALA A 45 0.08 -9.53 -8.46
CA ALA A 45 -0.13 -10.95 -8.20
C ALA A 45 0.61 -11.41 -6.94
N ASP A 46 1.83 -10.92 -6.72
CA ASP A 46 2.61 -11.19 -5.51
C ASP A 46 1.94 -10.58 -4.27
N LEU A 47 1.44 -9.34 -4.37
CA LEU A 47 0.65 -8.72 -3.29
C LEU A 47 -0.61 -9.54 -2.98
N LEU A 48 -1.34 -10.01 -4.00
CA LEU A 48 -2.52 -10.83 -3.80
C LEU A 48 -2.19 -12.18 -3.14
N SER A 49 -1.06 -12.78 -3.49
CA SER A 49 -0.53 -13.97 -2.83
C SER A 49 -0.22 -13.72 -1.35
N GLN A 50 0.46 -12.60 -1.04
CA GLN A 50 0.72 -12.19 0.35
C GLN A 50 -0.58 -11.94 1.12
N TYR A 51 -1.58 -11.32 0.49
CA TYR A 51 -2.88 -11.05 1.11
C TYR A 51 -3.60 -12.34 1.54
N ARG A 52 -3.47 -13.38 0.71
CA ARG A 52 -4.07 -14.71 0.94
C ARG A 52 -3.23 -15.61 1.84
N SER A 53 -2.08 -15.14 2.33
CA SER A 53 -1.24 -15.92 3.24
C SER A 53 -1.88 -16.09 4.62
N THR A 54 -1.52 -17.17 5.32
CA THR A 54 -1.97 -17.43 6.69
C THR A 54 -1.57 -16.33 7.66
N GLU A 55 -0.38 -15.74 7.48
CA GLU A 55 0.13 -14.65 8.31
C GLU A 55 -0.74 -13.40 8.16
N MET A 56 -1.05 -12.99 6.92
CA MET A 56 -1.94 -11.85 6.68
C MET A 56 -3.35 -12.13 7.19
N GLY A 57 -3.89 -13.33 6.96
CA GLY A 57 -5.20 -13.72 7.50
C GLY A 57 -5.27 -13.62 9.02
N ALA A 58 -4.24 -14.07 9.73
CA ALA A 58 -4.12 -13.95 11.18
C ALA A 58 -4.01 -12.49 11.64
N ALA A 59 -3.25 -11.65 10.91
CA ALA A 59 -3.13 -10.23 11.19
C ALA A 59 -4.48 -9.51 11.04
N ILE A 60 -5.17 -9.73 9.91
CA ILE A 60 -6.49 -9.15 9.62
C ILE A 60 -7.49 -9.56 10.69
N PHE A 61 -7.53 -10.84 11.04
CA PHE A 61 -8.41 -11.35 12.08
C PHE A 61 -8.14 -10.69 13.43
N SER A 62 -6.88 -10.54 13.82
CA SER A 62 -6.49 -9.88 15.07
C SER A 62 -6.93 -8.40 15.11
N VAL A 63 -6.80 -7.68 14.00
CA VAL A 63 -7.27 -6.28 13.89
C VAL A 63 -8.79 -6.19 13.98
N PHE A 64 -9.51 -7.11 13.32
CA PHE A 64 -10.97 -7.17 13.43
C PHE A 64 -11.42 -7.55 14.84
N GLN A 65 -10.76 -8.50 15.51
CA GLN A 65 -11.07 -8.85 16.89
C GLN A 65 -10.85 -7.67 17.84
N PHE A 66 -9.74 -6.94 17.69
CA PHE A 66 -9.52 -5.70 18.44
C PHE A 66 -10.66 -4.70 18.22
N TYR A 67 -11.05 -4.47 16.96
CA TYR A 67 -12.14 -3.54 16.64
C TYR A 67 -13.49 -3.99 17.24
N VAL A 68 -13.81 -5.29 17.16
CA VAL A 68 -15.09 -5.82 17.62
C VAL A 68 -15.15 -5.90 19.15
N ASN A 69 -14.11 -6.43 19.79
CA ASN A 69 -14.12 -6.76 21.21
C ASN A 69 -13.70 -5.58 22.09
N GLU A 70 -12.63 -4.88 21.72
CA GLU A 70 -12.07 -3.80 22.54
C GLU A 70 -12.67 -2.44 22.18
N CYS A 71 -12.88 -2.18 20.89
CA CYS A 71 -13.50 -0.94 20.42
C CYS A 71 -15.03 -1.02 20.32
N LYS A 72 -15.65 -2.19 20.58
CA LYS A 72 -17.10 -2.39 20.48
C LYS A 72 -17.71 -1.92 19.15
N ARG A 73 -16.96 -2.09 18.05
CA ARG A 73 -17.31 -1.61 16.71
C ARG A 73 -17.53 -0.09 16.61
N ASN A 74 -16.87 0.68 17.46
CA ASN A 74 -16.92 2.14 17.43
C ASN A 74 -15.55 2.71 16.98
N PRO A 75 -15.46 3.32 15.79
CA PRO A 75 -14.22 3.92 15.30
C PRO A 75 -13.63 4.98 16.22
N ALA A 76 -14.46 5.72 16.95
CA ALA A 76 -13.99 6.76 17.89
C ALA A 76 -13.17 6.19 19.05
N LEU A 77 -13.32 4.90 19.37
CA LEU A 77 -12.57 4.23 20.43
C LEU A 77 -11.23 3.64 19.97
N ILE A 78 -10.99 3.56 18.65
CA ILE A 78 -9.79 2.93 18.09
C ILE A 78 -8.52 3.57 18.66
N ALA A 79 -8.44 4.90 18.64
CA ALA A 79 -7.24 5.60 19.07
C ALA A 79 -6.90 5.33 20.55
N GLU A 80 -7.87 5.51 21.44
CA GLU A 80 -7.68 5.27 22.89
C GLU A 80 -7.29 3.81 23.17
N LYS A 81 -8.07 2.85 22.64
CA LYS A 81 -7.85 1.43 22.89
C LYS A 81 -6.54 0.93 22.30
N TYR A 82 -6.19 1.39 21.10
CA TYR A 82 -4.95 1.00 20.46
C TYR A 82 -3.73 1.52 21.22
N LYS A 83 -3.75 2.79 21.65
CA LYS A 83 -2.69 3.36 22.50
C LYS A 83 -2.52 2.60 23.80
N LYS A 84 -3.64 2.22 24.45
CA LYS A 84 -3.60 1.38 25.66
C LYS A 84 -2.95 0.02 25.37
N ARG A 85 -3.39 -0.66 24.30
CA ARG A 85 -2.87 -1.97 23.91
C ARG A 85 -1.37 -1.95 23.59
N TYR A 86 -0.93 -0.91 22.88
CA TYR A 86 0.49 -0.71 22.59
C TYR A 86 1.34 -0.59 23.86
N LYS A 87 0.84 0.11 24.89
CA LYS A 87 1.57 0.23 26.17
C LYS A 87 1.71 -1.11 26.87
N GLU A 88 0.62 -1.86 26.95
CA GLU A 88 0.57 -3.19 27.59
C GLU A 88 1.43 -4.25 26.87
N GLU A 89 1.45 -4.21 25.53
CA GLU A 89 2.15 -5.22 24.73
C GLU A 89 3.63 -4.89 24.51
N ILE A 90 3.99 -3.61 24.46
CA ILE A 90 5.32 -3.14 24.07
C ILE A 90 5.90 -2.20 25.12
N LYS A 91 5.32 -1.01 25.32
CA LYS A 91 5.99 0.09 26.06
C LYS A 91 6.37 -0.29 27.50
N ASP A 92 5.46 -0.92 28.24
CA ASP A 92 5.67 -1.25 29.65
C ASP A 92 6.56 -2.49 29.83
N LYS A 93 6.88 -3.19 28.74
CA LYS A 93 7.81 -4.33 28.69
C LYS A 93 9.20 -3.94 28.18
N LEU A 94 9.37 -2.74 27.62
CA LEU A 94 10.68 -2.23 27.23
C LEU A 94 11.46 -1.81 28.48
N PRO A 95 12.79 -2.04 28.51
CA PRO A 95 13.61 -1.56 29.61
C PRO A 95 13.55 -0.02 29.66
N LYS A 96 13.31 0.52 30.86
CA LYS A 96 13.48 1.97 31.09
C LYS A 96 14.98 2.26 30.99
N SER A 97 15.35 3.24 30.16
CA SER A 97 16.73 3.66 29.92
C SER A 97 17.49 4.07 31.18
N ASP A 98 16.76 4.34 32.27
CA ASP A 98 17.30 4.93 33.49
C ASP A 98 17.62 3.88 34.57
N ALA A 99 17.54 2.59 34.24
CA ALA A 99 17.93 1.52 35.15
C ALA A 99 19.46 1.39 35.20
N GLU A 100 20.08 2.31 35.94
CA GLU A 100 21.41 2.13 36.50
C GLU A 100 21.50 0.74 37.17
N GLU A 101 22.42 -0.07 36.66
CA GLU A 101 23.28 -0.94 37.47
C GLU A 101 22.61 -2.02 38.34
N ASN A 102 21.55 -2.68 37.86
CA ASN A 102 21.16 -3.99 38.40
C ASN A 102 20.96 -5.01 37.28
N CYS A 103 22.06 -5.72 36.97
CA CYS A 103 22.13 -6.90 36.11
C CYS A 103 21.39 -8.10 36.74
N GLY A 104 20.06 -8.04 36.78
CA GLY A 104 19.22 -9.12 37.31
C GLY A 104 17.78 -9.13 36.85
N ASN A 105 17.42 -8.37 35.81
CA ASN A 105 16.03 -8.32 35.35
C ASN A 105 15.78 -9.36 34.27
N GLU A 106 14.88 -10.30 34.57
CA GLU A 106 14.27 -11.22 33.58
C GLU A 106 13.73 -10.39 32.42
N TYR A 107 14.42 -10.46 31.29
CA TYR A 107 13.92 -9.92 30.03
C TYR A 107 12.66 -10.69 29.66
N GLN A 108 11.49 -10.03 29.72
CA GLN A 108 10.33 -10.58 29.02
C GLN A 108 10.58 -10.41 27.53
N GLU A 109 10.91 -11.51 26.86
CA GLU A 109 11.05 -11.55 25.41
C GLU A 109 9.73 -11.08 24.76
N ILE A 110 9.72 -9.86 24.22
CA ILE A 110 8.56 -9.33 23.52
C ILE A 110 8.51 -10.05 22.17
N ASN A 111 7.53 -10.94 22.00
CA ASN A 111 7.22 -11.49 20.70
C ASN A 111 6.49 -10.43 19.85
N PHE A 112 7.27 -9.57 19.20
CA PHE A 112 6.76 -8.44 18.40
C PHE A 112 5.78 -8.88 17.32
N GLN A 113 5.99 -10.04 16.69
CA GLN A 113 5.12 -10.55 15.62
C GLN A 113 3.67 -10.78 16.08
N ASN A 114 3.50 -11.11 17.37
CA ASN A 114 2.18 -11.36 17.95
C ASN A 114 1.45 -10.09 18.38
N THR A 115 2.14 -8.95 18.47
CA THR A 115 1.55 -7.68 18.89
C THR A 115 0.56 -7.14 17.87
N LEU A 116 -0.45 -6.43 18.36
CA LEU A 116 -1.42 -5.75 17.50
C LEU A 116 -0.73 -4.68 16.62
N HIS A 117 0.32 -4.04 17.14
CA HIS A 117 1.09 -3.03 16.42
C HIS A 117 1.77 -3.58 15.16
N PHE A 118 2.42 -4.74 15.28
CA PHE A 118 3.08 -5.41 14.17
C PHE A 118 2.07 -5.88 13.12
N LYS A 119 0.99 -6.54 13.57
CA LYS A 119 -0.08 -7.00 12.68
C LYS A 119 -0.73 -5.84 11.91
N ARG A 120 -0.98 -4.70 12.58
CA ARG A 120 -1.43 -3.48 11.91
C ARG A 120 -0.40 -2.98 10.90
N ARG A 121 0.89 -2.97 11.25
CA ARG A 121 1.96 -2.49 10.34
C ARG A 121 2.03 -3.33 9.08
N LEU A 122 1.92 -4.65 9.22
CA LEU A 122 1.91 -5.59 8.10
C LEU A 122 0.78 -5.26 7.11
N ILE A 123 -0.44 -5.06 7.62
CA ILE A 123 -1.61 -4.73 6.79
C ILE A 123 -1.46 -3.32 6.17
N GLU A 124 -1.01 -2.34 6.94
CA GLU A 124 -0.79 -0.96 6.50
C GLU A 124 0.24 -0.89 5.35
N GLN A 125 1.37 -1.59 5.49
CA GLN A 125 2.39 -1.66 4.44
C GLN A 125 1.86 -2.33 3.17
N TRP A 126 1.07 -3.39 3.33
CA TRP A 126 0.43 -4.05 2.19
C TRP A 126 -0.51 -3.11 1.43
N TYR A 127 -1.41 -2.40 2.14
CA TYR A 127 -2.30 -1.43 1.52
C TYR A 127 -1.56 -0.22 0.93
N PHE A 128 -0.46 0.20 1.53
CA PHE A 128 0.40 1.25 0.98
C PHE A 128 1.01 0.85 -0.36
N HIS A 129 1.52 -0.38 -0.49
CA HIS A 129 2.02 -0.90 -1.76
C HIS A 129 0.91 -1.01 -2.80
N LEU A 130 -0.27 -1.48 -2.40
CA LEU A 130 -1.45 -1.53 -3.28
C LEU A 130 -1.84 -0.14 -3.79
N ALA A 131 -1.91 0.85 -2.90
CA ALA A 131 -2.23 2.23 -3.24
C ALA A 131 -1.15 2.86 -4.15
N THR A 132 0.12 2.52 -3.95
CA THR A 132 1.24 2.96 -4.79
C THR A 132 1.11 2.41 -6.21
N LEU A 133 0.80 1.12 -6.38
CA LEU A 133 0.49 0.55 -7.70
C LEU A 133 -0.71 1.24 -8.35
N ARG A 134 -1.70 1.66 -7.56
CA ARG A 134 -2.96 2.26 -8.04
C ARG A 134 -2.80 3.74 -8.43
N TYR A 135 -1.98 4.51 -7.72
CA TYR A 135 -1.97 5.97 -7.83
C TYR A 135 -0.68 6.59 -8.36
N ASP A 136 0.49 5.96 -8.18
CA ASP A 136 1.77 6.64 -8.46
C ASP A 136 2.17 6.51 -9.94
N TYR A 137 1.73 5.43 -10.60
CA TYR A 137 2.04 5.18 -12.01
C TYR A 137 0.99 5.82 -12.93
N LYS A 138 1.28 6.98 -13.52
CA LYS A 138 0.34 7.77 -14.36
C LYS A 138 -0.52 6.94 -15.34
N PHE A 139 0.11 6.30 -16.33
CA PHE A 139 -0.57 5.60 -17.44
C PHE A 139 -0.55 4.07 -17.33
N MET A 140 0.18 3.57 -16.33
CA MET A 140 0.49 2.16 -16.15
C MET A 140 0.16 1.67 -14.75
N ASN A 141 -0.66 2.42 -14.01
CA ASN A 141 -1.20 2.00 -12.74
C ASN A 141 -2.05 0.74 -12.85
N LEU A 142 -2.18 0.09 -11.70
CA LEU A 142 -3.18 -0.92 -11.45
C LEU A 142 -4.57 -0.33 -11.73
N ARG A 143 -5.34 -1.01 -12.57
CA ARG A 143 -6.69 -0.56 -12.94
C ARG A 143 -7.66 -0.80 -11.79
N ALA A 144 -8.52 0.17 -11.50
CA ALA A 144 -9.60 0.05 -10.51
C ALA A 144 -10.46 -1.20 -10.71
N ARG A 145 -10.77 -1.55 -11.97
CA ARG A 145 -11.53 -2.76 -12.31
C ARG A 145 -10.91 -4.03 -11.71
N LYS A 146 -9.59 -4.16 -11.72
CA LYS A 146 -8.90 -5.34 -11.20
C LYS A 146 -9.02 -5.43 -9.68
N LEU A 147 -8.99 -4.30 -8.98
CA LEU A 147 -9.25 -4.25 -7.54
C LEU A 147 -10.68 -4.70 -7.20
N LYS A 148 -11.68 -4.25 -7.97
CA LYS A 148 -13.08 -4.67 -7.79
C LYS A 148 -13.35 -6.15 -8.08
N GLU A 149 -12.49 -6.80 -8.87
CA GLU A 149 -12.61 -8.23 -9.16
C GLU A 149 -12.07 -9.09 -8.00
N ASP A 150 -11.13 -8.57 -7.20
CA ASP A 150 -10.47 -9.31 -6.12
C ASP A 150 -10.89 -8.90 -4.70
N PHE A 151 -11.47 -7.70 -4.54
CA PHE A 151 -11.84 -7.12 -3.24
C PHE A 151 -13.27 -6.58 -3.25
N THR A 152 -13.84 -6.47 -2.06
CA THR A 152 -15.23 -6.05 -1.84
C THR A 152 -15.30 -4.79 -0.98
N TYR A 153 -16.52 -4.32 -0.70
CA TYR A 153 -16.72 -3.22 0.26
C TYR A 153 -16.27 -3.57 1.69
N VAL A 154 -16.07 -4.85 2.04
CA VAL A 154 -15.62 -5.25 3.40
C VAL A 154 -14.22 -4.70 3.68
N GLU A 155 -13.35 -4.68 2.68
CA GLU A 155 -12.01 -4.12 2.74
C GLU A 155 -12.01 -2.63 3.09
N SER A 156 -13.07 -1.88 2.74
CA SER A 156 -13.21 -0.47 3.14
C SER A 156 -13.25 -0.31 4.66
N ARG A 157 -13.86 -1.26 5.39
CA ARG A 157 -13.91 -1.23 6.85
C ARG A 157 -12.54 -1.50 7.44
N LEU A 158 -11.81 -2.46 6.89
CA LEU A 158 -10.45 -2.77 7.31
C LEU A 158 -9.52 -1.56 7.07
N LEU A 159 -9.58 -0.96 5.88
CA LEU A 159 -8.85 0.26 5.55
C LEU A 159 -9.14 1.40 6.53
N LEU A 160 -10.41 1.61 6.88
CA LEU A 160 -10.81 2.63 7.84
C LEU A 160 -10.24 2.36 9.24
N ILE A 161 -10.30 1.11 9.71
CA ILE A 161 -9.71 0.70 11.00
C ILE A 161 -8.20 0.98 10.99
N ILE A 162 -7.50 0.52 9.95
CA ILE A 162 -6.06 0.69 9.79
C ILE A 162 -5.67 2.17 9.75
N TYR A 163 -6.45 3.00 9.02
CA TYR A 163 -6.25 4.45 8.97
C TYR A 163 -6.30 5.08 10.37
N TYR A 164 -7.36 4.81 11.16
CA TYR A 164 -7.46 5.34 12.52
C TYR A 164 -6.37 4.82 13.47
N MET A 165 -5.96 3.55 13.33
CA MET A 165 -4.83 3.01 14.08
C MET A 165 -3.51 3.68 13.69
N GLY A 166 -3.31 4.00 12.41
CA GLY A 166 -2.14 4.73 11.91
C GLY A 166 -2.05 6.16 12.47
N LEU A 167 -3.16 6.90 12.48
CA LEU A 167 -3.24 8.21 13.13
C LEU A 167 -2.90 8.14 14.63
N ALA A 168 -3.41 7.12 15.31
CA ALA A 168 -3.11 6.91 16.73
C ALA A 168 -1.64 6.54 16.97
N ALA A 169 -1.03 5.79 16.05
CA ALA A 169 0.38 5.42 16.10
C ALA A 169 1.30 6.64 15.96
N LYS A 170 1.02 7.57 15.03
CA LYS A 170 1.79 8.82 14.89
C LYS A 170 1.93 9.55 16.23
N GLY A 171 0.81 9.76 16.91
CA GLY A 171 0.82 10.40 18.22
C GLY A 171 1.56 9.62 19.32
N LEU A 172 1.74 8.29 19.20
CA LEU A 172 2.55 7.52 20.17
C LEU A 172 4.05 7.75 20.00
N PHE A 173 4.51 7.95 18.76
CA PHE A 173 5.92 8.15 18.43
C PHE A 173 6.34 9.62 18.51
N GLU A 174 5.40 10.54 18.31
CA GLU A 174 5.60 11.96 18.65
C GLU A 174 5.73 12.15 20.17
N ASP A 175 4.96 11.42 20.97
CA ASP A 175 5.02 11.43 22.45
C ASP A 175 6.26 10.70 23.03
N SER A 176 7.08 10.00 22.21
CA SER A 176 8.19 9.19 22.71
C SER A 176 9.55 9.89 22.82
N GLY A 177 9.74 11.07 22.21
CA GLY A 177 10.97 11.88 22.32
C GLY A 177 12.26 11.23 21.78
N ASP A 178 13.17 12.09 21.31
CA ASP A 178 14.63 11.85 21.10
C ASP A 178 15.12 10.94 19.96
N ILE A 179 14.31 10.63 18.96
CA ILE A 179 14.87 10.30 17.63
C ILE A 179 14.15 11.16 16.61
N ASP A 180 14.85 12.17 16.10
CA ASP A 180 14.40 12.88 14.90
C ASP A 180 14.07 11.82 13.85
N PRO A 181 12.84 11.77 13.30
CA PRO A 181 12.52 10.86 12.22
C PRO A 181 13.59 11.08 11.15
N PRO A 182 14.18 10.01 10.58
CA PRO A 182 15.28 10.13 9.64
C PRO A 182 14.93 11.21 8.62
N ILE A 183 15.69 12.31 8.68
CA ILE A 183 15.49 13.47 7.81
C ILE A 183 15.56 12.90 6.40
N ASP A 184 14.42 12.99 5.70
CA ASP A 184 14.22 12.58 4.31
C ASP A 184 13.95 11.09 4.03
N CYS A 185 13.14 10.42 4.85
CA CYS A 185 12.33 9.28 4.40
C CYS A 185 10.90 9.73 4.06
N GLY A 186 10.74 10.52 2.99
CA GLY A 186 9.47 10.80 2.29
C GLY A 186 8.22 10.91 3.17
N ASP A 187 7.86 12.13 3.53
CA ASP A 187 6.54 12.60 3.97
C ASP A 187 5.62 11.47 4.46
N THR A 188 5.67 11.13 5.76
CA THR A 188 4.78 10.12 6.35
C THR A 188 3.31 10.46 6.10
N ASN A 189 2.96 11.72 5.84
CA ASN A 189 1.62 12.12 5.36
C ASN A 189 1.18 11.35 4.10
N GLY A 190 2.11 10.88 3.27
CA GLY A 190 1.82 10.13 2.06
C GLY A 190 1.20 8.75 2.32
N ILE A 191 1.55 8.05 3.42
CA ILE A 191 0.99 6.72 3.69
C ILE A 191 -0.48 6.83 4.05
N GLU A 192 -0.84 7.65 5.04
CA GLU A 192 -2.25 7.77 5.45
C GLU A 192 -3.10 8.42 4.37
N GLN A 193 -2.57 9.39 3.60
CA GLN A 193 -3.29 9.96 2.47
C GLN A 193 -3.59 8.91 1.40
N LYS A 194 -2.62 8.05 1.06
CA LYS A 194 -2.82 6.96 0.10
C LYS A 194 -3.81 5.92 0.59
N ILE A 195 -3.72 5.53 1.87
CA ILE A 195 -4.66 4.59 2.49
C ILE A 195 -6.07 5.19 2.53
N TYR A 196 -6.20 6.47 2.89
CA TYR A 196 -7.48 7.16 2.92
C TYR A 196 -8.09 7.28 1.52
N LYS A 197 -7.28 7.63 0.51
CA LYS A 197 -7.72 7.66 -0.89
C LYS A 197 -8.18 6.28 -1.38
N LEU A 198 -7.47 5.22 -0.98
CA LEU A 198 -7.87 3.85 -1.29
C LEU A 198 -9.16 3.46 -0.55
N TYR A 199 -9.34 3.91 0.69
CA TYR A 199 -10.59 3.78 1.43
C TYR A 199 -11.76 4.43 0.68
N GLU A 200 -11.63 5.68 0.25
CA GLU A 200 -12.68 6.39 -0.51
C GLU A 200 -13.05 5.65 -1.80
N GLU A 201 -12.06 5.10 -2.51
CA GLU A 201 -12.30 4.29 -3.70
C GLU A 201 -12.99 2.96 -3.36
N SER A 202 -12.59 2.33 -2.25
CA SER A 202 -13.07 0.99 -1.84
C SER A 202 -14.52 0.94 -1.40
N VAL A 203 -15.12 2.06 -1.02
CA VAL A 203 -16.57 2.15 -0.72
C VAL A 203 -17.41 1.77 -1.96
N ASN A 204 -16.84 1.89 -3.17
CA ASN A 204 -17.50 1.58 -4.43
C ASN A 204 -17.06 0.24 -5.05
N TRP A 205 -16.42 -0.63 -4.27
CA TRP A 205 -16.12 -2.01 -4.68
C TRP A 205 -17.33 -2.87 -4.33
N GLU A 206 -18.08 -3.30 -5.35
CA GLU A 206 -19.31 -4.11 -5.21
C GLU A 206 -18.99 -5.55 -4.83
#